data_AF-A0A3A8PYZ1-F1
#
_entry.id   AF-A0A3A8PYZ1-F1
#
_cell.length_a   1.000
_cell.length_b   1.000
_cell.length_c   1.000
_cell.angle_alpha   90.00
_cell.angle_beta   90.00
_cell.angle_gamma   90.00
#
_symmetry.space_group_name_H-M   'P 1'
#
loop_
_entity.id
_entity.type
_entity.pdbx_description
1 polymer ?
#
loop_
_entity_poly.entity_id
_entity_poly.type
_entity_poly.pdbx_seq_one_letter_code
_entity_poly.pdbx_strand_id
1 'polypeptide(L)'
;MPVESQALTLLRDERTLRVRQVKEWGEILTGFEGRNRYEVVGDDGGPLFFAGEVGSGLGLFLLRGFLKAKRPFTMELKSASGETLLRLRRPWRFWLSRLEVEDGEGRHLGAIQQRFRFFTRAYEVLGPGGEELARLNGPFFRPWTFNVEQQGREVGTIAKKWSGFGKELFTDADNFGVRFDGLRDPLVRTLVVAATFLIDFVHFEDRRGGND
;
A
#
# COMPACT_ATOMS: atom_id res chain seq x y z
N MET A 1 6.92 -2.93 -28.73
CA MET A 1 7.08 -1.98 -27.61
C MET A 1 6.54 -2.66 -26.38
N PRO A 2 7.27 -2.76 -25.25
CA PRO A 2 6.65 -3.28 -24.03
C PRO A 2 5.50 -2.35 -23.65
N VAL A 3 4.30 -2.91 -23.48
CA VAL A 3 3.14 -2.17 -22.98
C VAL A 3 3.49 -1.72 -21.57
N GLU A 4 3.50 -0.41 -21.35
CA GLU A 4 3.68 0.16 -20.03
C GLU A 4 2.52 -0.31 -19.15
N SER A 5 2.80 -0.77 -17.93
CA SER A 5 1.73 -1.24 -17.04
C SER A 5 0.72 -0.11 -16.80
N GLN A 6 -0.56 -0.40 -17.02
CA GLN A 6 -1.65 0.58 -16.88
C GLN A 6 -1.65 1.25 -15.49
N ALA A 7 -1.27 0.51 -14.45
CA ALA A 7 -1.15 1.04 -13.08
C ALA A 7 -0.11 2.17 -12.98
N LEU A 8 1.00 2.06 -13.70
CA LEU A 8 2.05 3.09 -13.75
C LEU A 8 1.51 4.37 -14.41
N THR A 9 0.72 4.21 -15.49
CA THR A 9 0.13 5.33 -16.21
C THR A 9 -0.85 6.11 -15.34
N LEU A 10 -1.74 5.42 -14.61
CA LEU A 10 -2.74 6.06 -13.74
C LEU A 10 -2.14 6.89 -12.60
N LEU A 11 -0.93 6.55 -12.14
CA LEU A 11 -0.26 7.24 -11.02
C LEU A 11 0.72 8.32 -11.45
N ARG A 12 0.94 8.49 -12.76
CA ARG A 12 2.00 9.34 -13.31
C ARG A 12 1.82 10.81 -12.97
N ASP A 13 0.60 11.31 -13.02
CA ASP A 13 0.31 12.76 -12.93
C ASP A 13 -0.31 13.18 -11.58
N GLU A 14 -0.67 12.21 -10.75
CA GLU A 14 -1.23 12.44 -9.42
C GLU A 14 -0.18 13.08 -8.50
N ARG A 15 -0.56 14.14 -7.79
CA ARG A 15 0.25 14.78 -6.75
C ARG A 15 -0.03 14.17 -5.39
N THR A 16 -1.29 13.83 -5.14
CA THR A 16 -1.74 13.20 -3.91
C THR A 16 -2.64 12.01 -4.21
N LEU A 17 -2.58 11.02 -3.34
CA LEU A 17 -3.46 9.87 -3.37
C LEU A 17 -4.01 9.63 -1.98
N ARG A 18 -5.23 9.09 -1.93
CA ARG A 18 -5.88 8.66 -0.69
C ARG A 18 -6.17 7.18 -0.76
N VAL A 19 -5.67 6.42 0.20
CA VAL A 19 -6.02 5.01 0.39
C VAL A 19 -7.02 4.93 1.52
N ARG A 20 -8.29 4.73 1.16
CA ARG A 20 -9.44 4.71 2.06
C ARG A 20 -9.92 3.29 2.28
N GLN A 21 -10.16 2.91 3.52
CA GLN A 21 -10.81 1.64 3.82
C GLN A 21 -12.33 1.76 3.58
N VAL A 22 -12.92 0.77 2.93
CA VAL A 22 -14.36 0.78 2.59
C VAL A 22 -15.07 -0.37 3.29
N LYS A 23 -16.15 -0.07 4.02
CA LYS A 23 -16.95 -1.05 4.79
C LYS A 23 -18.20 -1.52 4.04
N GLU A 24 -18.87 -0.64 3.31
CA GLU A 24 -20.12 -0.89 2.57
C GLU A 24 -19.90 -0.91 1.06
N TRP A 25 -20.68 -1.72 0.34
CA TRP A 25 -20.33 -2.32 -0.95
C TRP A 25 -21.21 -1.86 -2.11
N GLY A 26 -20.64 -1.87 -3.32
CA GLY A 26 -21.35 -2.02 -4.59
C GLY A 26 -20.88 -3.28 -5.34
N GLU A 27 -21.38 -3.55 -6.55
CA GLU A 27 -21.08 -4.78 -7.33
C GLU A 27 -19.60 -4.97 -7.70
N ILE A 28 -18.83 -3.88 -7.77
CA ILE A 28 -17.42 -3.82 -8.27
C ILE A 28 -16.44 -4.66 -7.43
N LEU A 29 -16.74 -4.88 -6.15
CA LEU A 29 -15.83 -5.58 -5.24
C LEU A 29 -16.21 -7.07 -5.04
N THR A 30 -17.19 -7.58 -5.79
CA THR A 30 -17.55 -9.01 -5.79
C THR A 30 -16.35 -9.84 -6.26
N GLY A 31 -15.74 -10.62 -5.36
CA GLY A 31 -14.52 -11.40 -5.61
C GLY A 31 -13.36 -11.12 -4.64
N PHE A 32 -13.46 -10.10 -3.79
CA PHE A 32 -12.58 -9.97 -2.62
C PHE A 32 -13.14 -10.74 -1.43
N GLU A 33 -12.33 -11.59 -0.80
CA GLU A 33 -12.78 -12.51 0.25
C GLU A 33 -12.39 -12.05 1.67
N GLY A 34 -11.36 -11.20 1.80
CA GLY A 34 -10.88 -10.71 3.09
C GLY A 34 -11.64 -9.50 3.64
N ARG A 35 -11.46 -9.18 4.94
CA ARG A 35 -12.03 -7.99 5.60
C ARG A 35 -11.35 -6.67 5.17
N ASN A 36 -10.11 -6.76 4.68
CA ASN A 36 -9.30 -5.60 4.31
C ASN A 36 -9.56 -5.23 2.85
N ARG A 37 -10.35 -4.16 2.65
CA ARG A 37 -10.83 -3.69 1.36
C ARG A 37 -10.68 -2.17 1.32
N TYR A 38 -10.13 -1.66 0.22
CA TYR A 38 -9.74 -0.26 0.10
C TYR A 38 -10.05 0.29 -1.28
N GLU A 39 -10.12 1.61 -1.33
CA GLU A 39 -10.20 2.40 -2.54
C GLU A 39 -8.98 3.35 -2.56
N VAL A 40 -8.31 3.43 -3.69
CA VAL A 40 -7.24 4.39 -3.93
C VAL A 40 -7.81 5.50 -4.81
N VAL A 41 -7.83 6.71 -4.27
CA VAL A 41 -8.49 7.88 -4.86
C VAL A 41 -7.43 8.91 -5.27
N GLY A 42 -7.58 9.46 -6.48
CA GLY A 42 -6.71 10.51 -7.03
C GLY A 42 -6.98 11.91 -6.49
N ASP A 43 -6.27 12.88 -7.06
CA ASP A 43 -6.41 14.32 -6.80
C ASP A 43 -7.81 14.85 -7.14
N ASP A 44 -8.42 14.31 -8.20
CA ASP A 44 -9.76 14.67 -8.67
C ASP A 44 -10.89 14.13 -7.78
N GLY A 45 -10.56 13.30 -6.79
CA GLY A 45 -11.51 12.65 -5.91
C GLY A 45 -12.16 11.40 -6.48
N GLY A 46 -11.79 10.97 -7.70
CA GLY A 46 -12.25 9.76 -8.33
C GLY A 46 -11.45 8.51 -7.93
N PRO A 47 -12.06 7.32 -7.90
CA PRO A 47 -11.34 6.08 -7.66
C PRO A 47 -10.45 5.71 -8.85
N LEU A 48 -9.16 5.49 -8.56
CA LEU A 48 -8.19 4.94 -9.50
C LEU A 48 -8.08 3.42 -9.38
N PHE A 49 -8.14 2.90 -8.14
CA PHE A 49 -8.02 1.46 -7.87
C PHE A 49 -8.95 1.01 -6.75
N PHE A 50 -9.38 -0.24 -6.85
CA PHE A 50 -10.06 -0.99 -5.80
C PHE A 50 -9.16 -2.12 -5.31
N ALA A 51 -8.74 -2.08 -4.05
CA ALA A 51 -7.82 -3.05 -3.48
C ALA A 51 -8.53 -4.01 -2.53
N GLY A 52 -8.24 -5.30 -2.63
CA GLY A 52 -8.79 -6.28 -1.69
C GLY A 52 -8.02 -7.58 -1.63
N GLU A 53 -8.06 -8.21 -0.46
CA GLU A 53 -7.43 -9.51 -0.23
C GLU A 53 -8.19 -10.62 -0.99
N VAL A 54 -7.44 -11.43 -1.73
CA VAL A 54 -7.92 -12.58 -2.50
C VAL A 54 -7.35 -13.88 -1.92
N GLY A 55 -8.13 -14.97 -2.00
CA GLY A 55 -7.67 -16.30 -1.62
C GLY A 55 -7.58 -16.51 -0.10
N SER A 56 -8.72 -16.68 0.54
CA SER A 56 -8.84 -17.13 1.92
C SER A 56 -9.25 -18.60 1.97
N GLY A 57 -8.37 -19.49 1.49
CA GLY A 57 -8.57 -20.92 1.71
C GLY A 57 -8.75 -21.23 3.21
N LEU A 58 -9.58 -22.23 3.53
CA LEU A 58 -9.88 -22.67 4.92
C LEU A 58 -8.63 -22.81 5.81
N GLY A 59 -7.48 -23.20 5.24
CA GLY A 59 -6.21 -23.33 5.96
C GLY A 59 -5.59 -22.00 6.43
N LEU A 60 -5.81 -20.89 5.72
CA LEU A 60 -5.33 -19.56 6.14
C LEU A 60 -6.23 -18.95 7.21
N PHE A 61 -7.52 -19.28 7.20
CA PHE A 61 -8.50 -18.85 8.19
C PHE A 61 -8.14 -19.36 9.60
N LEU A 62 -7.74 -20.64 9.72
CA LEU A 62 -7.33 -21.25 11.00
C LEU A 62 -6.05 -20.63 11.59
N LEU A 63 -5.18 -20.08 10.74
CA LEU A 63 -3.92 -19.45 11.17
C LEU A 63 -4.12 -18.00 11.65
N ARG A 64 -5.26 -17.35 11.37
CA ARG A 64 -5.51 -15.94 11.75
C ARG A 64 -5.43 -15.72 13.26
N GLY A 65 -5.94 -16.66 14.06
CA GLY A 65 -5.92 -16.57 15.53
C GLY A 65 -4.50 -16.65 16.13
N PHE A 66 -3.59 -17.39 15.47
CA PHE A 66 -2.25 -17.68 16.01
C PHE A 66 -1.14 -16.81 15.41
N LEU A 67 -1.29 -16.39 14.14
CA LEU A 67 -0.19 -15.77 13.38
C LEU A 67 -0.34 -14.25 13.22
N LYS A 68 -1.52 -13.66 13.46
CA LYS A 68 -1.74 -12.18 13.45
C LYS A 68 -0.96 -11.48 12.32
N ALA A 69 -0.18 -10.44 12.60
CA ALA A 69 0.66 -9.71 11.65
C ALA A 69 1.76 -10.54 10.91
N LYS A 70 1.92 -11.84 11.21
CA LYS A 70 2.85 -12.74 10.51
C LYS A 70 2.21 -13.47 9.32
N ARG A 71 0.88 -13.50 9.21
CA ARG A 71 0.16 -14.25 8.15
C ARG A 71 0.53 -13.81 6.73
N PRO A 72 0.65 -14.72 5.76
CA PRO A 72 0.83 -14.32 4.38
C PRO A 72 -0.51 -13.76 3.86
N PHE A 73 -0.45 -12.91 2.84
CA PHE A 73 -1.65 -12.45 2.15
C PHE A 73 -1.34 -12.14 0.69
N THR A 74 -2.37 -12.22 -0.13
CA THR A 74 -2.36 -11.72 -1.51
C THR A 74 -3.46 -10.68 -1.64
N MET A 75 -3.15 -9.54 -2.22
CA MET A 75 -4.08 -8.47 -2.49
C MET A 75 -4.03 -8.13 -3.97
N GLU A 76 -5.18 -7.89 -4.57
CA GLU A 76 -5.29 -7.40 -5.94
C GLU A 76 -5.80 -5.97 -5.93
N LEU A 77 -5.21 -5.12 -6.76
CA LEU A 77 -5.72 -3.79 -7.08
C LEU A 77 -6.34 -3.87 -8.46
N LYS A 78 -7.64 -3.57 -8.53
CA LYS A 78 -8.45 -3.68 -9.73
C LYS A 78 -8.89 -2.30 -10.22
N SER A 79 -9.06 -2.17 -11.53
CA SER A 79 -9.71 -1.01 -12.14
C SER A 79 -11.22 -0.98 -11.82
N ALA A 80 -11.90 0.09 -12.22
CA ALA A 80 -13.36 0.18 -12.13
C ALA A 80 -14.10 -0.89 -12.98
N SER A 81 -13.46 -1.44 -14.01
CA SER A 81 -14.00 -2.54 -14.83
C SER A 81 -13.72 -3.93 -14.25
N GLY A 82 -13.01 -4.03 -13.10
CA GLY A 82 -12.67 -5.28 -12.45
C GLY A 82 -11.39 -5.96 -12.96
N GLU A 83 -10.69 -5.35 -13.93
CA GLU A 83 -9.39 -5.81 -14.42
C GLU A 83 -8.32 -5.68 -13.33
N THR A 84 -7.51 -6.70 -13.12
CA THR A 84 -6.40 -6.64 -12.15
C THR A 84 -5.24 -5.84 -12.72
N LEU A 85 -4.90 -4.73 -12.08
CA LEU A 85 -3.82 -3.84 -12.49
C LEU A 85 -2.52 -4.09 -11.72
N LEU A 86 -2.63 -4.47 -10.45
CA LEU A 86 -1.50 -4.89 -9.62
C LEU A 86 -1.87 -6.09 -8.75
N ARG A 87 -0.88 -6.94 -8.50
CA ARG A 87 -0.95 -8.00 -7.51
C ARG A 87 0.14 -7.81 -6.47
N LEU A 88 -0.27 -7.76 -5.21
CA LEU A 88 0.61 -7.59 -4.05
C LEU A 88 0.68 -8.91 -3.30
N ARG A 89 1.87 -9.49 -3.16
CA ARG A 89 2.05 -10.79 -2.52
C ARG A 89 2.99 -10.66 -1.32
N ARG A 90 2.47 -10.92 -0.12
CA ARG A 90 3.29 -11.03 1.10
C ARG A 90 3.52 -12.50 1.43
N PRO A 91 4.72 -13.05 1.18
CA PRO A 91 5.04 -14.39 1.62
C PRO A 91 5.13 -14.48 3.15
N TRP A 92 5.07 -15.70 3.66
CA TRP A 92 5.30 -15.98 5.07
C TRP A 92 6.69 -15.50 5.52
N ARG A 93 6.76 -14.72 6.61
CA ARG A 93 8.02 -14.30 7.23
C ARG A 93 7.89 -14.15 8.75
N PHE A 94 8.96 -14.49 9.47
CA PHE A 94 8.95 -14.51 10.94
C PHE A 94 9.33 -13.16 11.61
N TRP A 95 10.11 -12.30 10.92
CA TRP A 95 10.75 -11.12 11.53
C TRP A 95 10.61 -9.82 10.72
N LEU A 96 11.02 -9.81 9.44
CA LEU A 96 10.97 -8.62 8.57
C LEU A 96 10.07 -8.85 7.38
N SER A 97 8.96 -8.13 7.32
CA SER A 97 7.96 -8.27 6.26
C SER A 97 8.53 -7.86 4.89
N ARG A 98 8.03 -8.50 3.84
CA ARG A 98 8.28 -8.11 2.46
C ARG A 98 6.99 -8.22 1.67
N LEU A 99 6.75 -7.29 0.77
CA LEU A 99 5.64 -7.29 -0.17
C LEU A 99 6.20 -7.27 -1.58
N GLU A 100 5.97 -8.34 -2.35
CA GLU A 100 6.28 -8.36 -3.77
C GLU A 100 5.15 -7.67 -4.55
N VAL A 101 5.51 -6.93 -5.59
CA VAL A 101 4.57 -6.20 -6.45
C VAL A 101 4.73 -6.69 -7.88
N GLU A 102 3.62 -7.12 -8.46
CA GLU A 102 3.50 -7.53 -9.86
C GLU A 102 2.43 -6.68 -10.54
N ASP A 103 2.55 -6.50 -11.86
CA ASP A 103 1.47 -5.91 -12.65
C ASP A 103 0.38 -6.93 -13.02
N GLY A 104 -0.67 -6.46 -13.71
CA GLY A 104 -1.78 -7.29 -14.16
C GLY A 104 -1.38 -8.47 -15.08
N GLU A 105 -0.24 -8.38 -15.76
CA GLU A 105 0.30 -9.44 -16.62
C GLU A 105 1.24 -10.40 -15.86
N GLY A 106 1.47 -10.17 -14.57
CA GLY A 106 2.36 -10.97 -13.72
C GLY A 106 3.83 -10.59 -13.85
N ARG A 107 4.18 -9.46 -14.49
CA ARG A 107 5.56 -8.97 -14.53
C ARG A 107 5.92 -8.41 -13.17
N HIS A 108 7.07 -8.83 -12.63
CA HIS A 108 7.58 -8.33 -11.37
C HIS A 108 8.03 -6.86 -11.51
N LEU A 109 7.42 -5.99 -10.72
CA LEU A 109 7.75 -4.55 -10.69
C LEU A 109 8.77 -4.22 -9.59
N GLY A 110 8.82 -5.01 -8.54
CA GLY A 110 9.72 -4.78 -7.42
C GLY A 110 9.10 -5.19 -6.09
N ALA A 111 9.64 -4.65 -4.99
CA ALA A 111 9.23 -5.03 -3.66
C ALA A 111 9.36 -3.94 -2.61
N ILE A 112 8.60 -4.09 -1.53
CA ILE A 112 8.75 -3.28 -0.32
C ILE A 112 9.28 -4.17 0.78
N GLN A 113 10.44 -3.82 1.32
CA GLN A 113 11.15 -4.62 2.32
C GLN A 113 11.22 -3.85 3.64
N GLN A 114 10.70 -4.43 4.72
CA GLN A 114 10.88 -3.88 6.07
C GLN A 114 12.34 -3.98 6.50
N ARG A 115 12.87 -2.91 7.08
CA ARG A 115 14.22 -2.86 7.65
C ARG A 115 14.17 -2.73 9.16
N PHE A 116 15.06 -3.45 9.82
CA PHE A 116 15.22 -3.36 11.26
C PHE A 116 15.87 -2.03 11.63
N ARG A 117 15.24 -1.29 12.53
CA ARG A 117 15.81 -0.15 13.24
C ARG A 117 15.32 -0.21 14.68
N PHE A 118 16.18 0.16 15.62
CA PHE A 118 15.88 0.03 17.06
C PHE A 118 14.72 0.93 17.54
N PHE A 119 14.57 2.12 16.94
CA PHE A 119 13.67 3.16 17.47
C PHE A 119 12.69 3.72 16.44
N THR A 120 12.92 3.45 15.15
CA THR A 120 12.15 4.05 14.06
C THR A 120 11.63 2.96 13.15
N ARG A 121 10.67 3.31 12.31
CA ARG A 121 10.14 2.40 11.30
C ARG A 121 10.85 2.70 9.99
N ALA A 122 11.32 1.68 9.30
CA ALA A 122 11.96 1.86 8.00
C ALA A 122 11.58 0.75 7.03
N TYR A 123 11.43 1.15 5.78
CA TYR A 123 11.22 0.27 4.65
C TYR A 123 12.10 0.71 3.49
N GLU A 124 12.45 -0.23 2.63
CA GLU A 124 13.06 0.04 1.34
C GLU A 124 12.07 -0.26 0.23
N VAL A 125 12.13 0.59 -0.79
CA VAL A 125 11.43 0.41 -2.05
C VAL A 125 12.47 -0.10 -3.04
N LEU A 126 12.29 -1.35 -3.48
CA LEU A 126 13.22 -2.07 -4.33
C LEU A 126 12.62 -2.21 -5.73
N GLY A 127 13.43 -1.97 -6.76
CA GLY A 127 13.04 -2.22 -8.14
C GLY A 127 13.09 -3.70 -8.54
N PRO A 128 12.84 -4.02 -9.81
CA PRO A 128 12.75 -5.41 -10.30
C PRO A 128 14.03 -6.21 -10.11
N GLY A 129 15.20 -5.57 -10.16
CA GLY A 129 16.51 -6.18 -9.95
C GLY A 129 16.93 -6.24 -8.48
N GLY A 130 16.12 -5.72 -7.56
CA GLY A 130 16.45 -5.60 -6.14
C GLY A 130 17.28 -4.35 -5.79
N GLU A 131 17.52 -3.46 -6.75
CA GLU A 131 18.13 -2.16 -6.51
C GLU A 131 17.25 -1.27 -5.64
N GLU A 132 17.87 -0.51 -4.73
CA GLU A 132 17.13 0.43 -3.89
C GLU A 132 16.74 1.67 -4.72
N LEU A 133 15.43 1.85 -4.92
CA LEU A 133 14.89 3.01 -5.64
C LEU A 133 14.49 4.15 -4.70
N ALA A 134 14.08 3.83 -3.47
CA ALA A 134 13.75 4.80 -2.43
C ALA A 134 13.76 4.16 -1.03
N ARG A 135 13.72 4.99 0.00
CA ARG A 135 13.50 4.58 1.40
C ARG A 135 12.27 5.25 1.98
N LEU A 136 11.57 4.54 2.86
CA LEU A 136 10.49 5.07 3.68
C LEU A 136 10.96 5.14 5.12
N ASN A 137 11.10 6.35 5.65
CA ASN A 137 11.57 6.58 7.01
C ASN A 137 10.47 7.15 7.88
N GLY A 138 10.10 6.43 8.95
CA GLY A 138 9.19 6.93 9.97
C GLY A 138 9.94 7.77 11.01
N PRO A 139 9.71 9.09 11.11
CA PRO A 139 10.35 9.91 12.12
C PRO A 139 9.95 9.46 13.52
N PHE A 140 10.88 9.48 14.47
CA PHE A 140 10.68 8.95 15.83
C PHE A 140 9.41 9.46 16.51
N PHE A 141 9.15 10.77 16.44
CA PHE A 141 7.98 11.41 17.07
C PHE A 141 6.72 11.44 16.20
N ARG A 142 6.77 10.91 14.98
CA ARG A 142 5.64 10.90 14.02
C ARG A 142 5.41 9.47 13.52
N PRO A 143 4.94 8.54 14.38
CA PRO A 143 4.85 7.11 14.06
C PRO A 143 3.84 6.78 12.94
N TRP A 144 2.96 7.73 12.58
CA TRP A 144 1.97 7.59 11.52
C TRP A 144 2.37 8.28 10.21
N THR A 145 3.62 8.75 10.13
CA THR A 145 4.18 9.44 8.97
C THR A 145 5.43 8.69 8.51
N PHE A 146 5.60 8.56 7.19
CA PHE A 146 6.77 8.00 6.55
C PHE A 146 7.22 8.94 5.44
N ASN A 147 8.44 9.44 5.55
CA ASN A 147 9.06 10.27 4.51
C ASN A 147 9.59 9.35 3.41
N VAL A 148 9.29 9.68 2.16
CA VAL A 148 9.83 8.99 0.98
C VAL A 148 11.11 9.70 0.60
N GLU A 149 12.24 9.01 0.67
CA GLU A 149 13.55 9.55 0.35
C GLU A 149 14.17 8.87 -0.87
N GLN A 150 14.65 9.67 -1.82
CA GLN A 150 15.44 9.23 -2.96
C GLN A 150 16.77 9.96 -2.98
N GLN A 151 17.88 9.22 -3.02
CA GLN A 151 19.23 9.79 -3.08
C GLN A 151 19.49 10.87 -2.00
N GLY A 152 18.95 10.64 -0.80
CA GLY A 152 19.10 11.56 0.35
C GLY A 152 18.19 12.80 0.32
N ARG A 153 17.28 12.92 -0.63
CA ARG A 153 16.27 14.00 -0.68
C ARG A 153 14.89 13.44 -0.38
N GLU A 154 14.10 14.15 0.43
CA GLU A 154 12.69 13.85 0.61
C GLU A 154 11.93 14.22 -0.68
N VAL A 155 11.21 13.25 -1.25
CA VAL A 155 10.49 13.36 -2.52
C VAL A 155 9.00 13.01 -2.38
N GLY A 156 8.54 12.78 -1.15
CA GLY A 156 7.15 12.48 -0.87
C GLY A 156 6.91 12.07 0.57
N THR A 157 5.65 11.79 0.91
CA THR A 157 5.25 11.41 2.26
C THR A 157 4.05 10.47 2.23
N ILE A 158 4.05 9.46 3.11
CA ILE A 158 2.87 8.65 3.45
C ILE A 158 2.43 9.03 4.87
N ALA A 159 1.15 9.30 5.11
CA ALA A 159 0.65 9.60 6.46
C ALA A 159 -0.78 9.10 6.70
N LYS A 160 -1.07 8.57 7.89
CA LYS A 160 -2.43 8.11 8.28
C LYS A 160 -3.32 9.20 8.89
N LYS A 161 -2.71 10.25 9.47
CA LYS A 161 -3.43 11.39 10.06
C LYS A 161 -2.70 12.67 9.68
N TRP A 162 -3.24 13.40 8.73
CA TRP A 162 -2.66 14.66 8.27
C TRP A 162 -3.46 15.83 8.86
N SER A 163 -2.97 16.43 9.95
CA SER A 163 -3.71 17.47 10.67
C SER A 163 -3.43 18.91 10.18
N GLY A 164 -2.77 19.11 9.04
CA GLY A 164 -2.15 20.42 8.75
C GLY A 164 -2.17 20.96 7.32
N PHE A 165 -2.74 20.26 6.33
CA PHE A 165 -2.84 20.77 4.96
C PHE A 165 -4.19 20.34 4.39
N GLY A 166 -5.12 21.29 4.28
CA GLY A 166 -6.49 21.04 3.84
C GLY A 166 -7.31 20.22 4.84
N LYS A 167 -7.83 20.88 5.88
CA LYS A 167 -8.83 20.30 6.79
C LYS A 167 -10.10 19.78 6.08
N GLU A 168 -10.23 19.98 4.77
CA GLU A 168 -11.39 19.56 3.97
C GLU A 168 -11.13 18.29 3.13
N LEU A 169 -9.88 17.90 2.84
CA LEU A 169 -9.58 16.77 1.93
C LEU A 169 -9.30 15.42 2.61
N PHE A 170 -8.93 15.43 3.91
CA PHE A 170 -8.48 14.26 4.66
C PHE A 170 -9.14 14.14 6.04
N THR A 171 -10.43 14.44 6.13
CA THR A 171 -11.20 14.53 7.39
C THR A 171 -11.40 13.22 8.16
N ASP A 172 -10.90 12.09 7.66
CA ASP A 172 -11.10 10.80 8.32
C ASP A 172 -9.78 10.16 8.76
N ALA A 173 -9.72 9.81 10.04
CA ALA A 173 -8.55 9.36 10.79
C ALA A 173 -8.06 7.94 10.43
N ASP A 174 -8.80 7.24 9.57
CA ASP A 174 -8.58 5.85 9.20
C ASP A 174 -7.92 5.66 7.82
N ASN A 175 -7.69 6.73 7.06
CA ASN A 175 -7.18 6.68 5.68
C ASN A 175 -5.70 7.07 5.59
N PHE A 176 -4.95 6.47 4.65
CA PHE A 176 -3.60 6.96 4.33
C PHE A 176 -3.67 8.00 3.23
N GLY A 177 -2.93 9.10 3.39
CA GLY A 177 -2.56 10.02 2.32
C GLY A 177 -1.14 9.71 1.84
N VAL A 178 -0.96 9.73 0.52
CA VAL A 178 0.34 9.72 -0.14
C VAL A 178 0.49 11.05 -0.85
N ARG A 179 1.63 11.72 -0.68
CA ARG A 179 1.97 12.97 -1.36
C ARG A 179 3.28 12.76 -2.11
N PHE A 180 3.34 13.21 -3.35
CA PHE A 180 4.54 13.18 -4.18
C PHE A 180 5.10 14.59 -4.37
N ASP A 181 6.27 14.83 -3.80
CA ASP A 181 6.95 16.13 -3.82
C ASP A 181 8.23 16.02 -4.67
N GLY A 182 8.05 15.92 -5.98
CA GLY A 182 9.17 15.78 -6.92
C GLY A 182 9.56 14.32 -7.22
N LEU A 183 8.91 13.33 -6.61
CA LEU A 183 8.99 11.94 -7.09
C LEU A 183 8.26 11.84 -8.43
N ARG A 184 8.97 11.63 -9.54
CA ARG A 184 8.38 11.58 -10.90
C ARG A 184 8.29 10.18 -11.49
N ASP A 185 9.12 9.25 -11.01
CA ASP A 185 9.18 7.90 -11.54
C ASP A 185 7.87 7.13 -11.23
N PRO A 186 7.07 6.75 -12.25
CA PRO A 186 5.81 6.04 -12.06
C PRO A 186 5.96 4.69 -11.35
N LEU A 187 7.08 4.01 -11.57
CA LEU A 187 7.37 2.73 -10.90
C LEU A 187 7.52 2.94 -9.40
N VAL A 188 8.33 3.92 -9.01
CA VAL A 188 8.55 4.20 -7.59
C VAL A 188 7.28 4.70 -6.93
N ARG A 189 6.48 5.55 -7.60
CA ARG A 189 5.17 5.98 -7.10
C ARG A 189 4.26 4.78 -6.83
N THR A 190 4.21 3.83 -7.75
CA THR A 190 3.41 2.61 -7.63
C THR A 190 3.86 1.77 -6.44
N LEU A 191 5.17 1.57 -6.26
CA LEU A 191 5.71 0.83 -5.13
C LEU A 191 5.48 1.57 -3.79
N VAL A 192 5.52 2.90 -3.78
CA VAL A 192 5.18 3.73 -2.61
C VAL A 192 3.71 3.60 -2.23
N VAL A 193 2.80 3.56 -3.22
CA VAL A 193 1.37 3.27 -2.98
C VAL A 193 1.20 1.85 -2.43
N ALA A 194 1.86 0.85 -3.03
CA ALA A 194 1.84 -0.53 -2.53
C ALA A 194 2.34 -0.64 -1.07
N ALA A 195 3.33 0.19 -0.69
CA ALA A 195 3.86 0.25 0.67
C ALA A 195 2.79 0.63 1.70
N THR A 196 1.77 1.42 1.32
CA THR A 196 0.68 1.80 2.24
C THR A 196 -0.06 0.58 2.78
N PHE A 197 -0.31 -0.42 1.95
CA PHE A 197 -0.97 -1.66 2.35
C PHE A 197 -0.10 -2.51 3.27
N LEU A 198 1.21 -2.59 2.99
CA LEU A 198 2.14 -3.28 3.89
C LEU A 198 2.22 -2.59 5.26
N ILE A 199 2.29 -1.26 5.27
CA ILE A 199 2.34 -0.45 6.49
C ILE A 199 1.03 -0.62 7.29
N ASP A 200 -0.12 -0.56 6.63
CA ASP A 200 -1.43 -0.76 7.29
C ASP A 200 -1.51 -2.15 7.92
N PHE A 201 -1.15 -3.19 7.16
CA PHE A 201 -1.13 -4.57 7.61
C PHE A 201 -0.20 -4.77 8.82
N VAL A 202 1.06 -4.35 8.72
CA VAL A 202 2.09 -4.59 9.76
C VAL A 202 1.81 -3.79 11.04
N HIS A 203 1.21 -2.60 10.95
CA HIS A 203 1.13 -1.68 12.10
C HIS A 203 -0.27 -1.40 12.63
N PHE A 204 -1.33 -1.78 11.91
CA PHE A 204 -2.69 -1.36 12.24
C PHE A 204 -3.75 -2.48 12.18
N GLU A 205 -3.49 -3.62 11.53
CA GLU A 205 -4.46 -4.72 11.47
C GLU A 205 -4.84 -5.24 12.87
N ASP A 206 -3.88 -5.39 13.79
CA ASP A 206 -4.12 -5.90 15.15
C ASP A 206 -4.97 -4.98 16.03
N ARG A 207 -5.02 -3.66 15.76
CA ARG A 207 -5.84 -2.71 16.55
C ARG A 207 -7.32 -2.75 16.18
N ARG A 208 -7.68 -3.42 15.09
CA ARG A 208 -9.05 -3.46 14.57
C ARG A 208 -9.86 -4.66 15.07
N GLY A 209 -9.23 -5.63 15.73
CA GLY A 209 -9.89 -6.82 16.27
C GLY A 209 -10.35 -6.71 17.73
N GLY A 210 -10.40 -5.50 18.31
CA GLY A 210 -10.62 -5.27 19.74
C GLY A 210 -11.87 -4.47 20.11
N ASN A 211 -12.75 -4.13 19.16
CA ASN A 211 -14.04 -3.51 19.43
C ASN A 211 -15.08 -4.21 18.56
N ASP A 212 -15.49 -5.40 19.00
CA ASP A 212 -16.83 -5.95 18.73
C ASP A 212 -17.57 -5.99 20.07
#